data_AF-A0A067QML6-F1
#
_entry.id   AF-A0A067QML6-F1
#
_cell.length_a   1.000
_cell.length_b   1.000
_cell.length_c   1.000
_cell.angle_alpha   90.00
_cell.angle_beta   90.00
_cell.angle_gamma   90.00
#
_symmetry.space_group_name_H-M   'P 1'
#
loop_
_entity.id
_entity.type
_entity.pdbx_description
1 polymer ?
#
loop_
_entity_poly.entity_id
_entity_poly.type
_entity_poly.pdbx_seq_one_letter_code
_entity_poly.pdbx_strand_id
1 'polypeptide(L)'
;MNWKQSPQAFVRALKAPNDPPHPDHPFKIEIAKSGWDDVEFAVPNKALLVLEWILATFKSKLAQQVIVDVRYWALLADVLQQTTTKSQISLLLNRIPFTPIVSSLLAHLHFPCDTQLLDSVRRCMSVLWPLGVHRSNADVLGDCWGALLAAIVRIGGAVEGDSFQRIGMTITESYKSALGNSSNKKKLNQTFLSTHLYSWFQAIHTPTPLSESIYTAGIETLFNLDVLRSSPIDSLFQALVALPTESYILPSLHRLYTSYIHSLRRYRSALFPSSGIENAAMKFYSEVNRLLVAYQTHQEEVWEARVGLVGVVEGRRCLRLGW
;
A
#
# COMPACT_ATOMS: atom_id res chain seq x y z
N MET A 1 12.48 -5.08 41.54
CA MET A 1 10.99 -5.25 41.61
C MET A 1 10.61 -6.51 40.86
N ASN A 2 9.95 -7.51 41.44
CA ASN A 2 9.59 -8.71 40.67
C ASN A 2 8.24 -8.46 39.97
N TRP A 3 8.24 -8.31 38.65
CA TRP A 3 7.06 -7.93 37.87
C TRP A 3 5.92 -8.97 37.94
N LYS A 4 6.23 -10.23 38.31
CA LYS A 4 5.25 -11.31 38.51
C LYS A 4 4.49 -11.24 39.83
N GLN A 5 4.90 -10.38 40.77
CA GLN A 5 4.29 -10.34 42.11
C GLN A 5 2.83 -9.86 42.11
N SER A 6 2.44 -9.04 41.13
CA SER A 6 1.06 -8.56 41.03
C SER A 6 0.71 -8.09 39.62
N PRO A 7 -0.58 -8.09 39.24
CA PRO A 7 -1.04 -7.51 37.98
C PRO A 7 -0.60 -6.05 37.80
N GLN A 8 -0.57 -5.27 38.89
CA GLN A 8 -0.13 -3.87 38.86
C GLN A 8 1.36 -3.74 38.57
N ALA A 9 2.20 -4.65 39.11
CA ALA A 9 3.63 -4.66 38.82
C ALA A 9 3.90 -5.00 37.35
N PHE A 10 3.16 -5.95 36.77
CA PHE A 10 3.22 -6.29 35.36
C PHE A 10 2.84 -5.11 34.46
N VAL A 11 1.70 -4.46 34.74
CA VAL A 11 1.26 -3.25 33.99
C VAL A 11 2.32 -2.14 34.07
N ARG A 12 2.90 -1.90 35.27
CA ARG A 12 3.95 -0.90 35.46
C ARG A 12 5.22 -1.24 34.69
N ALA A 13 5.62 -2.51 34.63
CA ALA A 13 6.79 -2.95 33.87
C ALA A 13 6.60 -2.68 32.36
N LEU A 14 5.45 -3.04 31.79
CA LEU A 14 5.16 -2.80 30.37
C LEU A 14 5.05 -1.31 30.03
N LYS A 15 4.54 -0.49 30.95
CA LYS A 15 4.39 0.97 30.78
C LYS A 15 5.63 1.77 31.18
N ALA A 16 6.70 1.14 31.63
CA ALA A 16 7.93 1.84 31.98
C ALA A 16 8.47 2.63 30.77
N PRO A 17 9.17 3.76 30.96
CA PRO A 17 9.72 4.53 29.84
C PRO A 17 10.90 3.84 29.15
N ASN A 18 11.68 3.04 29.90
CA ASN A 18 12.88 2.37 29.41
C ASN A 18 12.61 0.92 29.04
N ASP A 19 13.38 0.36 28.12
CA ASP A 19 13.38 -1.07 27.79
C ASP A 19 14.84 -1.58 27.81
N PRO A 20 15.24 -2.42 28.78
CA PRO A 20 14.41 -3.03 29.83
C PRO A 20 13.91 -2.01 30.88
N PRO A 21 12.83 -2.31 31.63
CA PRO A 21 12.29 -1.43 32.68
C PRO A 21 13.27 -1.12 33.82
N HIS A 22 14.16 -2.07 34.11
CA HIS A 22 15.23 -1.99 35.11
C HIS A 22 16.46 -2.72 34.54
N PRO A 23 17.71 -2.35 34.89
CA PRO A 23 18.91 -3.03 34.40
C PRO A 23 18.93 -4.55 34.64
N ASP A 24 18.42 -4.99 35.80
CA ASP A 24 18.32 -6.42 36.15
C ASP A 24 17.06 -7.13 35.62
N HIS A 25 16.26 -6.46 34.79
CA HIS A 25 15.01 -7.03 34.25
C HIS A 25 15.17 -7.49 32.80
N PRO A 26 14.39 -8.51 32.39
CA PRO A 26 14.28 -8.86 30.99
C PRO A 26 13.64 -7.73 30.17
N PHE A 27 13.76 -7.80 28.85
CA PHE A 27 13.13 -6.85 27.95
C PHE A 27 11.60 -6.91 28.07
N LYS A 28 10.90 -5.81 27.76
CA LYS A 28 9.44 -5.76 27.88
C LYS A 28 8.73 -6.81 27.04
N ILE A 29 9.27 -7.16 25.87
CA ILE A 29 8.71 -8.23 25.05
C ILE A 29 8.77 -9.59 25.75
N GLU A 30 9.86 -9.87 26.47
CA GLU A 30 10.04 -11.10 27.25
C GLU A 30 9.14 -11.10 28.49
N ILE A 31 8.98 -9.94 29.15
CA ILE A 31 8.02 -9.75 30.23
C ILE A 31 6.60 -10.02 29.72
N ALA A 32 6.21 -9.41 28.61
CA ALA A 32 4.88 -9.56 28.02
C ALA A 32 4.61 -11.02 27.60
N LYS A 33 5.57 -11.68 26.95
CA LYS A 33 5.45 -13.08 26.52
C LYS A 33 5.39 -14.02 27.72
N SER A 34 6.29 -13.87 28.69
CA SER A 34 6.29 -14.67 29.92
C SER A 34 5.00 -14.46 30.71
N GLY A 35 4.53 -13.21 30.79
CA GLY A 35 3.25 -12.88 31.39
C GLY A 35 2.11 -13.56 30.64
N TRP A 36 2.11 -13.51 29.31
CA TRP A 36 1.10 -14.11 28.43
C TRP A 36 0.99 -15.64 28.59
N ASP A 37 2.13 -16.33 28.51
CA ASP A 37 2.20 -17.80 28.52
C ASP A 37 1.91 -18.40 29.91
N ASP A 38 2.04 -17.61 30.98
CA ASP A 38 1.73 -18.03 32.35
C ASP A 38 0.20 -18.02 32.60
N VAL A 39 -0.41 -19.21 32.59
CA VAL A 39 -1.86 -19.41 32.79
C VAL A 39 -2.28 -19.12 34.24
N GLU A 40 -1.38 -19.33 35.21
CA GLU A 40 -1.65 -19.07 36.62
C GLU A 40 -1.57 -17.58 36.95
N PHE A 41 -0.88 -16.79 36.11
CA PHE A 41 -0.79 -15.35 36.26
C PHE A 41 -2.09 -14.62 35.84
N ALA A 42 -3.01 -14.52 36.80
CA ALA A 42 -4.31 -13.89 36.63
C ALA A 42 -4.22 -12.35 36.55
N VAL A 43 -4.32 -11.81 35.34
CA VAL A 43 -4.45 -10.37 35.08
C VAL A 43 -5.82 -10.09 34.47
N PRO A 44 -6.63 -9.18 35.05
CA PRO A 44 -7.90 -8.78 34.45
C PRO A 44 -7.70 -8.23 33.03
N ASN A 45 -8.44 -8.76 32.05
CA ASN A 45 -8.34 -8.38 30.63
C ASN A 45 -6.90 -8.46 30.07
N LYS A 46 -6.12 -9.45 30.52
CA LYS A 46 -4.73 -9.70 30.11
C LYS A 46 -4.48 -9.56 28.60
N ALA A 47 -5.34 -10.17 27.78
CA ALA A 47 -5.23 -10.11 26.32
C ALA A 47 -5.33 -8.68 25.78
N LEU A 48 -6.33 -7.90 26.23
CA LEU A 48 -6.51 -6.52 25.79
C LEU A 48 -5.37 -5.62 26.25
N LEU A 49 -4.83 -5.84 27.46
CA LEU A 49 -3.68 -5.11 27.97
C LEU A 49 -2.43 -5.33 27.11
N VAL A 50 -2.12 -6.59 26.76
CA VAL A 50 -0.97 -6.93 25.91
C VAL A 50 -1.18 -6.38 24.49
N LEU A 51 -2.38 -6.53 23.95
CA LEU A 51 -2.76 -5.99 22.64
C LEU A 51 -2.57 -4.46 22.57
N GLU A 52 -3.11 -3.72 23.55
CA GLU A 52 -2.96 -2.26 23.64
C GLU A 52 -1.49 -1.86 23.77
N TRP A 53 -0.71 -2.56 24.59
CA TRP A 53 0.71 -2.29 24.77
C TRP A 53 1.51 -2.49 23.47
N ILE A 54 1.30 -3.58 22.73
CA ILE A 54 2.01 -3.84 21.47
C ILE A 54 1.65 -2.76 20.44
N LEU A 55 0.37 -2.48 20.23
CA LEU A 55 -0.08 -1.49 19.25
C LEU A 55 0.38 -0.07 19.61
N ALA A 56 0.40 0.29 20.90
CA ALA A 56 0.96 1.55 21.35
C ALA A 56 2.48 1.63 21.13
N THR A 57 3.19 0.52 21.34
CA THR A 57 4.64 0.42 21.09
C THR A 57 4.94 0.64 19.60
N PHE A 58 4.18 0.02 18.70
CA PHE A 58 4.30 0.23 17.25
C PHE A 58 4.03 1.67 16.79
N LYS A 59 3.38 2.51 17.59
CA LYS A 59 3.16 3.93 17.33
C LYS A 59 4.19 4.84 18.01
N SER A 60 5.00 4.30 18.92
CA SER A 60 5.93 5.08 19.74
C SER A 60 7.17 5.52 18.98
N LYS A 61 8.04 6.31 19.60
CA LYS A 61 9.36 6.67 19.04
C LYS A 61 10.26 5.44 18.81
N LEU A 62 10.03 4.35 19.52
CA LEU A 62 10.76 3.09 19.38
C LEU A 62 10.24 2.24 18.20
N ALA A 63 9.20 2.70 17.49
CA ALA A 63 8.53 1.95 16.44
C ALA A 63 9.50 1.46 15.36
N GLN A 64 10.50 2.24 14.97
CA GLN A 64 11.40 1.88 13.86
C GLN A 64 12.14 0.54 14.09
N GLN A 65 12.54 0.27 15.34
CA GLN A 65 13.26 -0.96 15.68
C GLN A 65 12.27 -2.10 15.96
N VAL A 66 11.14 -1.79 16.60
CA VAL A 66 10.19 -2.79 17.08
C VAL A 66 9.22 -3.28 15.98
N ILE A 67 8.92 -2.44 14.99
CA ILE A 67 7.93 -2.75 13.95
C ILE A 67 8.36 -3.91 13.05
N VAL A 68 9.66 -4.18 12.94
CA VAL A 68 10.21 -5.31 12.18
C VAL A 68 10.62 -6.49 13.06
N ASP A 69 10.40 -6.42 14.38
CA ASP A 69 10.73 -7.52 15.29
C ASP A 69 9.60 -8.56 15.30
N VAL A 70 9.92 -9.76 14.79
CA VAL A 70 8.99 -10.90 14.70
C VAL A 70 8.39 -11.28 16.06
N ARG A 71 9.10 -11.08 17.18
CA ARG A 71 8.63 -11.45 18.52
C ARG A 71 7.36 -10.68 18.91
N TYR A 72 7.27 -9.40 18.53
CA TYR A 72 6.11 -8.56 18.82
C TYR A 72 4.90 -8.99 17.98
N TRP A 73 5.11 -9.24 16.68
CA TRP A 73 4.03 -9.68 15.78
C TRP A 73 3.57 -11.11 16.09
N ALA A 74 4.46 -12.00 16.50
CA ALA A 74 4.13 -13.35 16.92
C ALA A 74 3.29 -13.33 18.19
N LEU A 75 3.71 -12.59 19.23
CA LEU A 75 2.92 -12.42 20.45
C LEU A 75 1.56 -11.76 20.16
N LEU A 76 1.52 -10.76 19.28
CA LEU A 76 0.27 -10.14 18.85
C LEU A 76 -0.67 -11.16 18.19
N ALA A 77 -0.15 -12.01 17.31
CA ALA A 77 -0.91 -13.07 16.66
C ALA A 77 -1.45 -14.09 17.68
N ASP A 78 -0.63 -14.53 18.63
CA ASP A 78 -1.01 -15.46 19.70
C ASP A 78 -2.16 -14.88 20.54
N VAL A 79 -2.05 -13.60 20.94
CA VAL A 79 -3.08 -12.90 21.73
C VAL A 79 -4.38 -12.78 20.94
N LEU A 80 -4.31 -12.43 19.66
CA LEU A 80 -5.49 -12.28 18.80
C LEU A 80 -6.22 -13.61 18.57
N GLN A 81 -5.50 -14.73 18.49
CA GLN A 81 -6.11 -16.06 18.33
C GLN A 81 -6.96 -16.47 19.54
N GLN A 82 -6.55 -16.05 20.74
CA GLN A 82 -7.26 -16.40 21.99
C GLN A 82 -8.31 -15.35 22.40
N THR A 83 -8.34 -14.19 21.74
CA THR A 83 -9.29 -13.11 22.08
C THR A 83 -10.59 -13.25 21.29
N THR A 84 -11.71 -13.43 21.99
CA THR A 84 -13.04 -13.60 21.37
C THR A 84 -13.82 -12.29 21.21
N THR A 85 -13.43 -11.22 21.91
CA THR A 85 -14.20 -9.97 22.02
C THR A 85 -13.87 -8.95 20.92
N LYS A 86 -14.39 -9.18 19.71
CA LYS A 86 -14.26 -8.27 18.54
C LYS A 86 -14.64 -6.81 18.85
N SER A 87 -15.63 -6.59 19.71
CA SER A 87 -16.08 -5.24 20.11
C SER A 87 -14.99 -4.47 20.87
N GLN A 88 -14.28 -5.12 21.79
CA GLN A 88 -13.18 -4.52 22.55
C GLN A 88 -11.99 -4.18 21.65
N ILE A 89 -11.64 -5.09 20.74
CA ILE A 89 -10.61 -4.85 19.72
C ILE A 89 -11.00 -3.65 18.85
N SER A 90 -12.26 -3.57 18.41
CA SER A 90 -12.73 -2.43 17.62
C SER A 90 -12.59 -1.12 18.38
N LEU A 91 -13.00 -1.06 19.66
CA LEU A 91 -12.82 0.14 20.51
C LEU A 91 -11.35 0.54 20.66
N LEU A 92 -10.44 -0.44 20.76
CA LEU A 92 -9.01 -0.17 20.79
C LEU A 92 -8.52 0.43 19.48
N LEU A 93 -8.95 -0.12 18.34
CA LEU A 93 -8.60 0.40 17.01
C LEU A 93 -9.13 1.81 16.73
N ASN A 94 -10.16 2.27 17.46
CA ASN A 94 -10.59 3.68 17.43
C ASN A 94 -9.51 4.62 17.98
N ARG A 95 -8.77 4.15 18.98
CA ARG A 95 -7.74 4.93 19.69
C ARG A 95 -6.37 4.78 19.02
N ILE A 96 -6.10 3.60 18.48
CA ILE A 96 -4.84 3.25 17.83
C ILE A 96 -5.14 2.76 16.40
N PRO A 97 -5.19 3.66 15.41
CA PRO A 97 -5.42 3.29 14.03
C PRO A 97 -4.36 2.30 13.54
N PHE A 98 -4.80 1.20 12.92
CA PHE A 98 -3.91 0.13 12.49
C PHE A 98 -3.24 0.41 11.13
N THR A 99 -3.91 1.15 10.23
CA THR A 99 -3.36 1.48 8.90
C THR A 99 -1.99 2.15 8.95
N PRO A 100 -1.74 3.18 9.79
CA PRO A 100 -0.41 3.78 9.91
C PRO A 100 0.67 2.82 10.45
N ILE A 101 0.28 1.83 11.27
CA ILE A 101 1.20 0.80 11.77
C ILE A 101 1.66 -0.07 10.59
N VAL A 102 0.73 -0.48 9.72
CA VAL A 102 1.04 -1.25 8.51
C VAL A 102 1.90 -0.43 7.53
N SER A 103 1.58 0.86 7.32
CA SER A 103 2.43 1.74 6.51
C SER A 103 3.85 1.86 7.07
N SER A 104 3.99 1.98 8.40
CA SER A 104 5.29 2.02 9.07
C SER A 104 6.06 0.72 8.87
N LEU A 105 5.41 -0.44 9.04
CA LEU A 105 6.03 -1.74 8.75
C LEU A 105 6.57 -1.78 7.31
N LEU A 106 5.72 -1.48 6.33
CA LEU A 106 6.11 -1.49 4.90
C LEU A 106 7.29 -0.55 4.62
N ALA A 107 7.30 0.62 5.26
CA ALA A 107 8.37 1.60 5.14
C ALA A 107 9.70 1.12 5.74
N HIS A 108 9.74 0.07 6.57
CA HIS A 108 10.94 -0.49 7.19
C HIS A 108 11.26 -1.92 6.71
N LEU A 109 10.48 -2.50 5.79
CA LEU A 109 10.87 -3.77 5.17
C LEU A 109 12.12 -3.59 4.31
N HIS A 110 13.01 -4.56 4.34
CA HIS A 110 14.26 -4.60 3.56
C HIS A 110 14.48 -6.02 3.01
N PHE A 111 15.30 -6.16 1.97
CA PHE A 111 15.72 -7.46 1.44
C PHE A 111 16.97 -7.96 2.17
N PRO A 112 17.06 -9.26 2.51
CA PRO A 112 16.00 -10.27 2.44
C PRO A 112 14.94 -10.03 3.52
N CYS A 113 13.67 -10.27 3.18
CA CYS A 113 12.57 -10.09 4.12
C CYS A 113 12.38 -11.35 4.96
N ASP A 114 12.21 -11.19 6.28
CA ASP A 114 11.88 -12.29 7.19
C ASP A 114 10.45 -12.81 6.90
N THR A 115 10.36 -14.07 6.46
CA THR A 115 9.09 -14.72 6.15
C THR A 115 8.24 -14.98 7.39
N GLN A 116 8.86 -15.24 8.55
CA GLN A 116 8.15 -15.45 9.82
C GLN A 116 7.51 -14.15 10.32
N LEU A 117 8.21 -13.02 10.12
CA LEU A 117 7.65 -11.69 10.35
C LEU A 117 6.39 -11.49 9.51
N LEU A 118 6.49 -11.70 8.19
CA LEU A 118 5.37 -11.50 7.27
C LEU A 118 4.19 -12.43 7.55
N ASP A 119 4.45 -13.69 7.91
CA ASP A 119 3.42 -14.65 8.32
C ASP A 119 2.70 -14.19 9.59
N SER A 120 3.43 -13.66 10.57
CA SER A 120 2.86 -13.13 11.81
C SER A 120 2.06 -11.85 11.56
N VAL A 121 2.57 -10.94 10.73
CA VAL A 121 1.85 -9.74 10.28
C VAL A 121 0.57 -10.12 9.56
N ARG A 122 0.62 -11.05 8.60
CA ARG A 122 -0.56 -11.51 7.86
C ARG A 122 -1.64 -12.04 8.81
N ARG A 123 -1.26 -12.88 9.78
CA ARG A 123 -2.18 -13.41 10.80
C ARG A 123 -2.83 -12.28 11.59
N CYS A 124 -2.05 -11.30 12.04
CA CYS A 124 -2.58 -10.12 12.73
C CYS A 124 -3.53 -9.30 11.84
N MET A 125 -3.14 -9.04 10.59
CA MET A 125 -3.95 -8.29 9.63
C MET A 125 -5.29 -8.97 9.34
N SER A 126 -5.33 -10.31 9.27
CA SER A 126 -6.58 -11.05 9.02
C SER A 126 -7.67 -10.79 10.09
N VAL A 127 -7.27 -10.41 11.31
CA VAL A 127 -8.18 -10.07 12.42
C VAL A 127 -8.35 -8.56 12.54
N LEU A 128 -7.26 -7.79 12.55
CA LEU A 128 -7.28 -6.36 12.84
C LEU A 128 -7.75 -5.51 11.66
N TRP A 129 -7.40 -5.89 10.42
CA TRP A 129 -7.66 -5.06 9.24
C TRP A 129 -9.16 -4.88 8.98
N PRO A 130 -10.02 -5.93 8.93
CA PRO A 130 -11.45 -5.74 8.71
C PRO A 130 -12.12 -4.88 9.80
N LEU A 131 -11.61 -4.94 11.03
CA LEU A 131 -12.12 -4.18 12.17
C LEU A 131 -11.65 -2.71 12.19
N GLY A 132 -10.56 -2.38 11.50
CA GLY A 132 -9.96 -1.04 11.51
C GLY A 132 -10.08 -0.27 10.19
N VAL A 133 -10.11 -0.97 9.05
CA VAL A 133 -9.97 -0.36 7.71
C VAL A 133 -11.08 0.64 7.39
N HIS A 134 -12.31 0.37 7.80
CA HIS A 134 -13.48 1.23 7.55
C HIS A 134 -13.38 2.62 8.20
N ARG A 135 -12.40 2.81 9.10
CA ARG A 135 -12.11 4.10 9.76
C ARG A 135 -11.03 4.89 9.05
N SER A 136 -10.33 4.27 8.11
CA SER A 136 -9.34 4.93 7.27
C SER A 136 -10.05 5.54 6.07
N ASN A 137 -9.80 6.82 5.82
CA ASN A 137 -10.27 7.45 4.60
C ASN A 137 -9.35 7.06 3.42
N ALA A 138 -9.76 7.47 2.21
CA ALA A 138 -9.03 7.15 0.99
C ALA A 138 -7.62 7.77 0.93
N ASP A 139 -7.38 8.92 1.58
CA ASP A 139 -6.05 9.53 1.67
C ASP A 139 -5.09 8.62 2.46
N VAL A 140 -5.49 8.20 3.67
CA VAL A 140 -4.68 7.33 4.54
C VAL A 140 -4.42 5.97 3.87
N LEU A 141 -5.42 5.40 3.19
CA LEU A 141 -5.25 4.16 2.45
C LEU A 141 -4.38 4.34 1.19
N GLY A 142 -4.45 5.51 0.55
CA GLY A 142 -3.57 5.89 -0.55
C GLY A 142 -2.11 5.95 -0.12
N ASP A 143 -1.82 6.57 1.02
CA ASP A 143 -0.46 6.63 1.58
C ASP A 143 0.04 5.22 1.98
N CYS A 144 -0.83 4.38 2.55
CA CYS A 144 -0.51 2.99 2.89
C CYS A 144 -0.21 2.14 1.64
N TRP A 145 -1.01 2.31 0.59
CA TRP A 145 -0.76 1.68 -0.70
C TRP A 145 0.53 2.20 -1.35
N GLY A 146 0.82 3.50 -1.26
CA GLY A 146 2.09 4.08 -1.68
C GLY A 146 3.30 3.49 -0.95
N ALA A 147 3.17 3.24 0.36
CA ALA A 147 4.20 2.54 1.15
C ALA A 147 4.39 1.09 0.68
N LEU A 148 3.31 0.39 0.29
CA LEU A 148 3.39 -0.93 -0.32
C LEU A 148 4.17 -0.92 -1.65
N LEU A 149 3.92 0.07 -2.51
CA LEU A 149 4.67 0.22 -3.78
C LEU A 149 6.16 0.36 -3.51
N ALA A 150 6.53 1.26 -2.60
CA ALA A 150 7.93 1.46 -2.22
C ALA A 150 8.55 0.20 -1.60
N ALA A 151 7.79 -0.55 -0.80
CA ALA A 151 8.24 -1.81 -0.23
C ALA A 151 8.51 -2.87 -1.32
N ILE A 152 7.62 -3.03 -2.30
CA ILE A 152 7.80 -3.98 -3.42
C ILE A 152 9.11 -3.72 -4.15
N VAL A 153 9.37 -2.46 -4.48
CA VAL A 153 10.60 -2.05 -5.18
C VAL A 153 11.82 -2.36 -4.32
N ARG A 154 11.77 -2.02 -3.04
CA ARG A 154 12.91 -2.18 -2.12
C ARG A 154 13.24 -3.64 -1.81
N ILE A 155 12.24 -4.51 -1.76
CA ILE A 155 12.43 -5.94 -1.50
C ILE A 155 12.62 -6.76 -2.79
N GLY A 156 12.54 -6.13 -3.97
CA GLY A 156 12.72 -6.79 -5.27
C GLY A 156 11.56 -7.71 -5.71
N GLY A 157 10.39 -7.60 -5.08
CA GLY A 157 9.15 -8.31 -5.44
C GLY A 157 9.11 -9.83 -5.21
N ALA A 158 10.26 -10.50 -5.22
CA ALA A 158 10.40 -11.92 -4.94
C ALA A 158 10.62 -12.14 -3.44
N VAL A 159 9.52 -12.27 -2.70
CA VAL A 159 9.55 -12.79 -1.32
C VAL A 159 9.04 -14.22 -1.34
N GLU A 160 9.74 -15.12 -0.67
CA GLU A 160 9.28 -16.49 -0.50
C GLU A 160 7.97 -16.54 0.30
N GLY A 161 7.04 -17.39 -0.12
CA GLY A 161 5.73 -17.54 0.52
C GLY A 161 4.64 -16.59 0.00
N ASP A 162 3.41 -16.79 0.48
CA ASP A 162 2.23 -16.03 0.01
C ASP A 162 1.85 -14.86 0.93
N SER A 163 2.55 -14.68 2.05
CA SER A 163 2.14 -13.71 3.06
C SER A 163 2.25 -12.27 2.62
N PHE A 164 3.36 -11.86 2.01
CA PHE A 164 3.51 -10.52 1.47
C PHE A 164 2.48 -10.23 0.36
N GLN A 165 2.21 -11.21 -0.51
CA GLN A 165 1.18 -11.10 -1.54
C GLN A 165 -0.20 -10.88 -0.92
N ARG A 166 -0.59 -11.66 0.10
CA ARG A 166 -1.90 -11.50 0.75
C ARG A 166 -2.04 -10.15 1.47
N ILE A 167 -0.97 -9.67 2.09
CA ILE A 167 -0.90 -8.33 2.67
C ILE A 167 -1.11 -7.28 1.58
N GLY A 168 -0.37 -7.36 0.47
CA GLY A 168 -0.44 -6.40 -0.63
C GLY A 168 -1.80 -6.39 -1.33
N MET A 169 -2.41 -7.56 -1.57
CA MET A 169 -3.78 -7.67 -2.10
C MET A 169 -4.79 -6.99 -1.19
N THR A 170 -4.72 -7.27 0.12
CA THR A 170 -5.64 -6.69 1.12
C THR A 170 -5.58 -5.15 1.11
N ILE A 171 -4.37 -4.58 1.07
CA ILE A 171 -4.15 -3.12 1.03
C ILE A 171 -4.66 -2.55 -0.30
N THR A 172 -4.32 -3.17 -1.43
CA THR A 172 -4.70 -2.70 -2.76
C THR A 172 -6.22 -2.70 -2.94
N GLU A 173 -6.91 -3.77 -2.54
CA GLU A 173 -8.38 -3.85 -2.60
C GLU A 173 -9.06 -2.82 -1.69
N SER A 174 -8.52 -2.63 -0.49
CA SER A 174 -9.03 -1.61 0.45
C SER A 174 -8.90 -0.21 -0.12
N TYR A 175 -7.74 0.11 -0.72
CA TYR A 175 -7.52 1.39 -1.38
C TYR A 175 -8.47 1.59 -2.57
N LYS A 176 -8.61 0.61 -3.46
CA LYS A 176 -9.53 0.69 -4.61
C LYS A 176 -10.98 0.93 -4.17
N SER A 177 -11.44 0.20 -3.15
CA SER A 177 -12.78 0.37 -2.58
C SER A 177 -12.98 1.78 -2.01
N ALA A 178 -12.00 2.28 -1.25
CA ALA A 178 -12.05 3.64 -0.69
C ALA A 178 -11.97 4.72 -1.79
N LEU A 179 -11.14 4.52 -2.81
CA LEU A 179 -11.00 5.41 -3.96
C LEU A 179 -12.33 5.54 -4.71
N GLY A 180 -13.00 4.41 -4.99
CA GLY A 180 -14.29 4.39 -5.70
C GLY A 180 -15.36 5.25 -5.01
N ASN A 181 -15.36 5.24 -3.68
CA ASN A 181 -16.32 5.95 -2.83
C ASN A 181 -15.85 7.36 -2.38
N SER A 182 -14.62 7.76 -2.73
CA SER A 182 -14.07 9.04 -2.29
C SER A 182 -14.64 10.21 -3.09
N SER A 183 -14.99 11.29 -2.39
CA SER A 183 -15.30 12.60 -2.99
C SER A 183 -14.03 13.37 -3.38
N ASN A 184 -12.85 12.97 -2.88
CA ASN A 184 -11.59 13.70 -3.01
C ASN A 184 -10.63 13.07 -4.05
N LYS A 185 -11.16 12.40 -5.07
CA LYS A 185 -10.37 11.70 -6.11
C LYS A 185 -9.33 12.57 -6.81
N LYS A 186 -9.61 13.87 -6.99
CA LYS A 186 -8.66 14.82 -7.59
C LYS A 186 -7.42 15.02 -6.73
N LYS A 187 -7.61 15.17 -5.41
CA LYS A 187 -6.50 15.30 -4.45
C LYS A 187 -5.68 14.03 -4.43
N LEU A 188 -6.33 12.87 -4.37
CA LEU A 188 -5.66 11.55 -4.42
C LEU A 188 -4.83 11.39 -5.69
N ASN A 189 -5.36 11.83 -6.83
CA ASN A 189 -4.62 11.83 -8.10
C ASN A 189 -3.39 12.74 -8.05
N GLN A 190 -3.52 13.97 -7.53
CA GLN A 190 -2.39 14.88 -7.37
C GLN A 190 -1.31 14.30 -6.46
N THR A 191 -1.68 13.77 -5.30
CA THR A 191 -0.75 13.08 -4.39
C THR A 191 -0.07 11.89 -5.06
N PHE A 192 -0.83 11.10 -5.84
CA PHE A 192 -0.28 9.99 -6.59
C PHE A 192 0.77 10.47 -7.61
N LEU A 193 0.44 11.48 -8.42
CA LEU A 193 1.36 12.06 -9.41
C LEU A 193 2.64 12.62 -8.76
N SER A 194 2.53 13.31 -7.62
CA SER A 194 3.67 13.95 -6.96
C SER A 194 4.54 12.99 -6.16
N THR A 195 3.96 11.95 -5.57
CA THR A 195 4.62 11.18 -4.51
C THR A 195 4.80 9.70 -4.85
N HIS A 196 3.90 9.10 -5.63
CA HIS A 196 3.83 7.65 -5.80
C HIS A 196 4.02 7.18 -7.24
N LEU A 197 3.91 8.07 -8.23
CA LEU A 197 3.98 7.72 -9.65
C LEU A 197 5.26 6.97 -10.01
N TYR A 198 6.40 7.43 -9.50
CA TYR A 198 7.70 6.78 -9.73
C TYR A 198 7.74 5.36 -9.18
N SER A 199 7.46 5.19 -7.89
CA SER A 199 7.43 3.88 -7.23
C SER A 199 6.38 2.95 -7.82
N TRP A 200 5.29 3.50 -8.36
CA TRP A 200 4.27 2.72 -9.06
C TRP A 200 4.80 2.09 -10.35
N PHE A 201 5.50 2.87 -11.19
CA PHE A 201 6.15 2.33 -12.39
C PHE A 201 7.17 1.26 -12.03
N GLN A 202 8.02 1.51 -11.03
CA GLN A 202 8.97 0.51 -10.57
C GLN A 202 8.27 -0.77 -10.08
N ALA A 203 7.20 -0.63 -9.28
CA ALA A 203 6.50 -1.76 -8.69
C ALA A 203 5.78 -2.63 -9.74
N ILE A 204 5.19 -2.06 -10.79
CA ILE A 204 4.50 -2.87 -11.83
C ILE A 204 5.47 -3.70 -12.68
N HIS A 205 6.75 -3.30 -12.75
CA HIS A 205 7.81 -4.03 -13.45
C HIS A 205 8.64 -4.93 -12.54
N THR A 206 8.50 -4.75 -11.23
CA THR A 206 9.11 -5.65 -10.27
C THR A 206 8.39 -7.00 -10.35
N PRO A 207 9.09 -8.15 -10.47
CA PRO A 207 8.44 -9.46 -10.54
C PRO A 207 7.64 -9.76 -9.26
N THR A 208 6.33 -9.58 -9.31
CA THR A 208 5.43 -9.90 -8.21
C THR A 208 4.07 -10.35 -8.72
N PRO A 209 3.39 -11.31 -8.05
CA PRO A 209 2.02 -11.66 -8.40
C PRO A 209 1.02 -10.49 -8.21
N LEU A 210 1.44 -9.39 -7.59
CA LEU A 210 0.62 -8.19 -7.38
C LEU A 210 0.61 -7.22 -8.57
N SER A 211 1.48 -7.39 -9.57
CA SER A 211 1.74 -6.35 -10.59
C SER A 211 0.46 -5.90 -11.31
N GLU A 212 -0.44 -6.82 -11.66
CA GLU A 212 -1.68 -6.47 -12.36
C GLU A 212 -2.70 -5.75 -11.45
N SER A 213 -2.78 -6.16 -10.18
CA SER A 213 -3.65 -5.50 -9.20
C SER A 213 -3.19 -4.07 -8.92
N ILE A 214 -1.87 -3.89 -8.77
CA ILE A 214 -1.22 -2.59 -8.60
C ILE A 214 -1.39 -1.71 -9.84
N TYR A 215 -1.20 -2.29 -11.02
CA TYR A 215 -1.41 -1.59 -12.28
C TYR A 215 -2.86 -1.08 -12.35
N THR A 216 -3.84 -1.95 -12.10
CA THR A 216 -5.26 -1.59 -12.12
C THR A 216 -5.59 -0.48 -11.12
N ALA A 217 -5.08 -0.57 -9.89
CA ALA A 217 -5.28 0.48 -8.88
C ALA A 217 -4.72 1.83 -9.32
N GLY A 218 -3.50 1.85 -9.87
CA GLY A 218 -2.91 3.08 -10.42
C GLY A 218 -3.71 3.65 -11.60
N ILE A 219 -4.24 2.80 -12.49
CA ILE A 219 -5.12 3.22 -13.58
C ILE A 219 -6.43 3.84 -13.07
N GLU A 220 -7.04 3.27 -12.03
CA GLU A 220 -8.24 3.85 -11.40
C GLU A 220 -7.92 5.21 -10.75
N THR A 221 -6.74 5.38 -10.16
CA THR A 221 -6.27 6.66 -9.60
C THR A 221 -6.00 7.70 -10.68
N LEU A 222 -5.40 7.30 -11.80
CA LEU A 222 -5.04 8.18 -12.92
C LEU A 222 -6.25 8.57 -13.78
N PHE A 223 -7.13 7.61 -14.08
CA PHE A 223 -8.14 7.75 -15.14
C PHE A 223 -9.57 7.49 -14.65
N ASN A 224 -9.88 7.87 -13.40
CA ASN A 224 -11.28 7.94 -12.95
C ASN A 224 -12.01 9.15 -13.56
N LEU A 225 -13.35 9.10 -13.54
CA LEU A 225 -14.22 10.11 -14.13
C LEU A 225 -13.95 11.52 -13.61
N ASP A 226 -13.76 11.69 -12.31
CA ASP A 226 -13.57 13.01 -11.69
C ASP A 226 -12.25 13.65 -12.11
N VAL A 227 -11.20 12.85 -12.24
CA VAL A 227 -9.90 13.29 -12.77
C VAL A 227 -10.01 13.63 -14.25
N LEU A 228 -10.58 12.74 -15.06
CA LEU A 228 -10.73 12.95 -16.51
C LEU A 228 -11.56 14.19 -16.86
N ARG A 229 -12.54 14.56 -16.02
CA ARG A 229 -13.34 15.79 -16.19
C ARG A 229 -12.59 17.07 -15.87
N SER A 230 -11.62 17.01 -14.97
CA SER A 230 -11.11 18.21 -14.29
C SER A 230 -9.63 18.47 -14.45
N SER A 231 -8.85 17.42 -14.70
CA SER A 231 -7.42 17.52 -14.89
C SER A 231 -7.10 17.27 -16.36
N PRO A 232 -6.48 18.26 -17.03
CA PRO A 232 -5.86 18.01 -18.31
C PRO A 232 -4.82 16.90 -18.15
N ILE A 233 -4.68 16.06 -19.18
CA ILE A 233 -3.63 15.04 -19.24
C ILE A 233 -2.22 15.63 -19.04
N ASP A 234 -2.09 16.94 -19.24
CA ASP A 234 -0.87 17.73 -19.06
C ASP A 234 -0.26 17.55 -17.67
N SER A 235 -1.04 17.42 -16.59
CA SER A 235 -0.50 17.19 -15.24
C SER A 235 0.22 15.83 -15.12
N LEU A 236 -0.29 14.79 -15.77
CA LEU A 236 0.39 13.50 -15.84
C LEU A 236 1.71 13.65 -16.60
N PHE A 237 1.71 14.30 -17.76
CA PHE A 237 2.93 14.45 -18.55
C PHE A 237 3.97 15.37 -17.89
N GLN A 238 3.54 16.41 -17.16
CA GLN A 238 4.44 17.20 -16.32
C GLN A 238 5.12 16.33 -15.26
N ALA A 239 4.35 15.46 -14.59
CA ALA A 239 4.90 14.52 -13.62
C ALA A 239 5.86 13.52 -14.29
N LEU A 240 5.51 12.96 -15.45
CA LEU A 240 6.36 12.02 -16.20
C LEU A 240 7.69 12.65 -16.63
N VAL A 241 7.68 13.91 -17.08
CA VAL A 241 8.91 14.64 -17.46
C VAL A 241 9.82 14.89 -16.26
N ALA A 242 9.23 15.04 -15.06
CA ALA A 242 10.00 15.25 -13.83
C ALA A 242 10.58 13.95 -13.24
N LEU A 243 10.17 12.78 -13.74
CA LEU A 243 10.73 11.51 -13.29
C LEU A 243 12.15 11.31 -13.83
N PRO A 244 13.04 10.63 -13.08
CA PRO A 244 14.29 10.13 -13.60
C PRO A 244 14.06 9.33 -14.90
N THR A 245 14.89 9.58 -15.90
CA THR A 245 14.87 8.80 -17.14
C THR A 245 15.29 7.38 -16.85
N GLU A 246 14.32 6.47 -16.79
CA GLU A 246 14.55 5.09 -16.42
C GLU A 246 13.88 4.15 -17.43
N SER A 247 14.51 3.01 -17.67
CA SER A 247 14.14 2.06 -18.74
C SER A 247 12.72 1.51 -18.62
N TYR A 248 12.14 1.46 -17.42
CA TYR A 248 10.83 0.86 -17.18
C TYR A 248 9.64 1.80 -17.45
N ILE A 249 9.85 3.13 -17.57
CA ILE A 249 8.75 4.06 -17.87
C ILE A 249 8.29 3.90 -19.32
N LEU A 250 9.25 3.80 -20.26
CA LEU A 250 8.98 3.77 -21.70
C LEU A 250 8.10 2.59 -22.14
N PRO A 251 8.39 1.33 -21.73
CA PRO A 251 7.56 0.19 -22.07
C PRO A 251 6.14 0.30 -21.51
N SER A 252 5.91 1.07 -20.44
CA SER A 252 4.57 1.24 -19.86
C SER A 252 3.70 2.25 -20.60
N LEU A 253 4.27 3.12 -21.43
CA LEU A 253 3.52 4.22 -22.07
C LEU A 253 2.41 3.72 -23.00
N HIS A 254 2.64 2.63 -23.74
CA HIS A 254 1.61 2.05 -24.61
C HIS A 254 0.47 1.40 -23.80
N ARG A 255 0.78 0.71 -22.68
CA ARG A 255 -0.25 0.20 -21.75
C ARG A 255 -1.05 1.34 -21.15
N LEU A 256 -0.39 2.41 -20.70
CA LEU A 256 -1.05 3.61 -20.20
C LEU A 256 -1.99 4.23 -21.25
N TYR A 257 -1.54 4.36 -22.49
CA TYR A 257 -2.36 4.87 -23.58
C TYR A 257 -3.61 4.01 -23.81
N THR A 258 -3.44 2.69 -23.81
CA THR A 258 -4.55 1.73 -23.94
C THR A 258 -5.57 1.91 -22.82
N SER A 259 -5.12 1.94 -21.58
CA SER A 259 -5.95 2.13 -20.39
C SER A 259 -6.64 3.49 -20.37
N TYR A 260 -5.95 4.56 -20.76
CA TYR A 260 -6.52 5.90 -20.90
C TYR A 260 -7.73 5.89 -21.80
N ILE A 261 -7.60 5.31 -23.00
CA ILE A 261 -8.72 5.34 -23.95
C ILE A 261 -9.83 4.35 -23.54
N HIS A 262 -9.47 3.23 -22.91
CA HIS A 262 -10.48 2.36 -22.31
C HIS A 262 -11.34 3.15 -21.30
N SER A 263 -10.71 3.95 -20.44
CA SER A 263 -11.41 4.84 -19.52
C SER A 263 -12.24 5.92 -20.24
N LEU A 264 -11.72 6.57 -21.29
CA LEU A 264 -12.51 7.53 -22.09
C LEU A 264 -13.77 6.89 -22.69
N ARG A 265 -13.67 5.64 -23.16
CA ARG A 265 -14.82 4.90 -23.70
C ARG A 265 -15.82 4.53 -22.61
N ARG A 266 -15.32 4.02 -21.48
CA ARG A 266 -16.14 3.69 -20.31
C ARG A 266 -16.94 4.88 -19.82
N TYR A 267 -16.35 6.07 -19.85
CA TYR A 267 -16.96 7.32 -19.39
C TYR A 267 -17.45 8.22 -20.52
N ARG A 268 -17.68 7.67 -21.72
CA ARG A 268 -17.98 8.43 -22.93
C ARG A 268 -19.12 9.43 -22.74
N SER A 269 -20.27 8.97 -22.27
CA SER A 269 -21.48 9.81 -22.09
C SER A 269 -21.28 10.93 -21.07
N ALA A 270 -20.36 10.73 -20.12
CA ALA A 270 -20.10 11.64 -19.02
C ALA A 270 -19.01 12.67 -19.31
N LEU A 271 -18.15 12.41 -20.31
CA LEU A 271 -17.02 13.25 -20.72
C LEU A 271 -17.28 13.99 -22.03
N PHE A 272 -17.98 13.35 -22.98
CA PHE A 272 -18.11 13.84 -24.35
C PHE A 272 -19.57 13.71 -24.82
N PRO A 273 -20.41 14.74 -24.60
CA PRO A 273 -21.78 14.78 -25.12
C PRO A 273 -21.84 14.73 -26.66
N SER A 274 -20.77 15.20 -27.33
CA SER A 274 -20.52 15.10 -28.76
C SER A 274 -19.14 14.46 -29.01
N SER A 275 -18.91 13.91 -30.21
CA SER A 275 -17.66 13.21 -30.57
C SER A 275 -16.39 13.96 -30.14
N GLY A 276 -15.63 13.40 -29.18
CA GLY A 276 -14.40 14.01 -28.66
C GLY A 276 -13.32 13.03 -28.17
N ILE A 277 -13.59 11.72 -28.23
CA ILE A 277 -12.63 10.69 -27.79
C ILE A 277 -11.39 10.68 -28.68
N GLU A 278 -11.56 10.83 -30.00
CA GLU A 278 -10.47 10.87 -30.96
C GLU A 278 -9.50 12.01 -30.64
N ASN A 279 -10.00 13.22 -30.38
CA ASN A 279 -9.17 14.38 -30.07
C ASN A 279 -8.38 14.19 -28.76
N ALA A 280 -9.03 13.68 -27.72
CA ALA A 280 -8.38 13.39 -26.45
C ALA A 280 -7.31 12.28 -26.57
N ALA A 281 -7.61 11.22 -27.32
CA ALA A 281 -6.65 10.15 -27.61
C ALA A 281 -5.48 10.65 -28.44
N MET A 282 -5.71 11.53 -29.43
CA MET A 282 -4.64 12.14 -30.22
C MET A 282 -3.77 13.07 -29.39
N LYS A 283 -4.36 13.83 -28.44
CA LYS A 283 -3.59 14.66 -27.51
C LYS A 283 -2.65 13.81 -26.66
N PHE A 284 -3.14 12.73 -26.04
CA PHE A 284 -2.29 11.81 -25.27
C PHE A 284 -1.17 11.23 -26.15
N TYR A 285 -1.51 10.75 -27.35
CA TYR A 285 -0.52 10.20 -28.29
C TYR A 285 0.57 11.23 -28.66
N SER A 286 0.18 12.48 -28.90
CA SER A 286 1.11 13.57 -29.19
C SER A 286 2.05 13.84 -28.02
N GLU A 287 1.53 13.88 -26.79
CA GLU A 287 2.33 14.09 -25.59
C GLU A 287 3.31 12.94 -25.33
N VAL A 288 2.89 11.69 -25.57
CA VAL A 288 3.81 10.55 -25.52
C VAL A 288 4.91 10.70 -26.56
N ASN A 289 4.60 11.09 -27.79
CA ASN A 289 5.63 11.30 -28.82
C ASN A 289 6.61 12.41 -28.43
N ARG A 290 6.12 13.50 -27.83
CA ARG A 290 6.97 14.59 -27.32
C ARG A 290 7.92 14.07 -26.23
N LEU A 291 7.39 13.27 -25.31
CA LEU A 291 8.17 12.62 -24.26
C LEU A 291 9.23 11.67 -24.85
N LEU A 292 8.86 10.83 -25.82
CA LEU A 292 9.78 9.91 -26.50
C LEU A 292 10.90 10.63 -27.27
N VAL A 293 10.65 11.82 -27.81
CA VAL A 293 11.68 12.66 -28.43
C VAL A 293 12.69 13.17 -27.40
N ALA A 294 12.28 13.41 -26.15
CA ALA A 294 13.19 13.81 -25.08
C ALA A 294 14.12 12.67 -24.63
N TYR A 295 13.74 11.42 -24.88
CA TYR A 295 14.48 10.21 -24.46
C TYR A 295 15.33 9.58 -25.56
N GLN A 296 15.83 10.35 -26.52
CA GLN A 296 16.61 9.86 -27.67
C GLN A 296 17.84 9.01 -27.32
N THR A 297 18.35 9.10 -26.10
CA THR A 297 19.47 8.29 -25.60
C THR A 297 19.13 6.80 -25.43
N HIS A 298 17.84 6.44 -25.36
CA HIS A 298 17.32 5.08 -25.18
C HIS A 298 16.62 4.60 -26.47
N GLN A 299 17.37 4.48 -27.56
CA GLN A 299 16.79 4.29 -28.90
C GLN A 299 15.92 3.03 -29.02
N GLU A 300 16.33 1.93 -28.39
CA GLU A 300 15.63 0.66 -28.45
C GLU A 300 14.28 0.73 -27.71
N GLU A 301 14.28 1.19 -26.46
CA GLU A 301 13.08 1.31 -25.64
C GLU A 301 12.11 2.36 -26.21
N VAL A 302 12.64 3.44 -26.79
CA VAL A 302 11.84 4.43 -27.52
C VAL A 302 11.18 3.80 -28.74
N TRP A 303 11.91 2.99 -29.50
CA TRP A 303 11.38 2.30 -30.66
C TRP A 303 10.27 1.31 -30.28
N GLU A 304 10.49 0.48 -29.26
CA GLU A 304 9.49 -0.44 -28.74
C GLU A 304 8.22 0.28 -28.27
N ALA A 305 8.38 1.39 -27.54
CA ALA A 305 7.26 2.21 -27.10
C ALA A 305 6.48 2.77 -28.31
N ARG A 306 7.16 3.24 -29.36
CA ARG A 306 6.52 3.72 -30.61
C ARG A 306 5.73 2.61 -31.30
N VAL A 307 6.35 1.44 -31.49
CA VAL A 307 5.70 0.28 -32.10
C VAL A 307 4.46 -0.12 -31.30
N GLY A 308 4.56 -0.18 -29.96
CA GLY A 308 3.43 -0.46 -29.08
C GLY A 308 2.29 0.56 -29.22
N LEU A 309 2.60 1.86 -29.32
CA LEU A 309 1.60 2.90 -29.53
C LEU A 309 0.89 2.78 -30.88
N VAL A 310 1.64 2.50 -31.95
CA VAL A 310 1.08 2.29 -33.30
C VAL A 310 0.15 1.07 -33.30
N GLY A 311 0.56 -0.03 -32.66
CA GLY A 311 -0.27 -1.23 -32.53
C GLY A 311 -1.63 -0.95 -31.86
N VAL A 312 -1.66 -0.08 -30.84
CA VAL A 312 -2.91 0.34 -30.18
C VAL A 312 -3.81 1.15 -31.11
N VAL A 313 -3.24 1.95 -32.02
CA VAL A 313 -3.99 2.74 -33.02
C VAL A 313 -4.52 1.83 -34.13
N GLU A 314 -3.70 0.93 -34.65
CA GLU A 314 -4.04 0.02 -35.75
C GLU A 314 -5.08 -1.02 -35.34
N GLY A 315 -4.93 -1.64 -34.15
CA GLY A 315 -5.91 -2.60 -33.63
C GLY A 315 -7.33 -2.03 -33.52
N ARG A 316 -7.47 -0.69 -33.46
CA ARG A 316 -8.78 -0.02 -33.48
C ARG A 316 -9.35 0.15 -34.87
N ARG A 317 -8.52 0.35 -35.88
CA ARG A 317 -8.98 0.46 -37.28
C ARG A 317 -9.59 -0.86 -37.72
N CYS A 318 -8.98 -1.99 -37.33
CA CYS A 318 -9.52 -3.32 -37.59
C CYS A 318 -10.89 -3.55 -36.93
N LEU A 319 -11.09 -3.11 -35.68
CA LEU A 319 -12.38 -3.25 -34.99
C LEU A 319 -13.50 -2.37 -35.55
N ARG A 320 -13.19 -1.27 -36.25
CA ARG A 320 -14.20 -0.40 -36.90
C ARG A 320 -14.65 -0.90 -38.28
N LEU A 321 -13.90 -1.80 -38.90
CA LEU A 321 -14.20 -2.34 -40.25
C LEU A 321 -15.00 -3.66 -40.21
N GLY A 322 -15.31 -4.18 -39.01
CA GLY A 322 -16.04 -5.42 -38.80
C GLY A 322 -17.50 -5.26 -38.38
N TRP A 323 -18.09 -4.08 -38.54
CA TRP A 323 -19.50 -3.78 -38.27
C TRP A 323 -20.09 -2.99 -39.44
#